data_AF-A0A965V176-F1
#
_entry.id   AF-A0A965V176-F1
#
_cell.length_a   1.000
_cell.length_b   1.000
_cell.length_c   1.000
_cell.angle_alpha   90.00
_cell.angle_beta   90.00
_cell.angle_gamma   90.00
#
_symmetry.space_group_name_H-M   'P 1'
#
loop_
_entity.id
_entity.type
_entity.pdbx_description
1 polymer ?
#
loop_
_entity_poly.entity_id
_entity_poly.type
_entity_poly.pdbx_seq_one_letter_code
_entity_poly.pdbx_strand_id
1 'polypeptide(L)'
;MIHFQPLVILLSRHLDGLVSSLLWVSLLGFIINKILKSSLLKAYLCVGFFIILTLLGGCANLPQTAAILERIPSDIPSRVELENVPFFPQDDYQCGPAALATVLNASGIKIEPETLVSQVYIPSKKGSLQIEMLASIRRQGRIAYELQPQLIDILREIHAGRPVLVLENFNTGFSDTWHYAVVVGYDLNRKELISRSGINRRETLSFNNFEYIWKEGGYWALVVLSLDELPATVNENYYAQSVLALEQSGHLKQAKTAYQTLLKRWPKNLIGQIGLGNTAYALGDLASAKLVLTQAIQNHPESAMAHNNLAHVLADLGDMKEAIKTAEKAISLGGPFLELTKETLNEIQLKEKNLKLRHKKE
;
A
#
# COMPACT_ATOMS: atom_id res chain seq x y z
N MET A 1 -95.96 1.49 2.87
CA MET A 1 -95.00 0.37 2.80
C MET A 1 -93.71 0.81 3.46
N ILE A 2 -93.08 -0.07 4.22
CA ILE A 2 -91.80 0.07 4.95
C ILE A 2 -91.95 0.68 6.35
N HIS A 3 -91.75 -0.18 7.34
CA HIS A 3 -91.76 0.10 8.78
C HIS A 3 -90.40 0.63 9.25
N PHE A 4 -90.44 1.67 10.08
CA PHE A 4 -89.36 2.22 10.89
C PHE A 4 -89.05 1.35 12.12
N GLN A 5 -87.77 1.22 12.48
CA GLN A 5 -87.29 0.82 13.82
C GLN A 5 -86.33 1.92 14.37
N PRO A 6 -86.44 2.32 15.65
CA PRO A 6 -85.35 2.90 16.43
C PRO A 6 -84.95 1.93 17.57
N LEU A 7 -83.66 1.64 17.82
CA LEU A 7 -82.62 2.48 18.42
C LEU A 7 -82.84 2.84 19.90
N VAL A 8 -82.89 1.85 20.79
CA VAL A 8 -82.52 2.00 22.21
C VAL A 8 -82.03 0.63 22.71
N ILE A 9 -80.74 0.50 23.05
CA ILE A 9 -80.14 -0.48 24.01
C ILE A 9 -78.59 -0.52 23.91
N LEU A 10 -77.95 0.08 22.90
CA LEU A 10 -76.48 0.00 22.75
C LEU A 10 -75.68 1.23 23.26
N LEU A 11 -76.08 1.84 24.38
CA LEU A 11 -75.33 2.96 24.99
C LEU A 11 -74.90 2.76 26.46
N SER A 12 -75.12 1.59 27.07
CA SER A 12 -74.67 1.32 28.46
C SER A 12 -73.40 0.48 28.59
N ARG A 13 -72.77 0.04 27.49
CA ARG A 13 -71.55 -0.80 27.54
C ARG A 13 -70.22 -0.06 27.36
N HIS A 14 -70.22 1.25 27.15
CA HIS A 14 -69.00 2.02 26.86
C HIS A 14 -68.45 2.86 28.01
N LEU A 15 -69.11 2.92 29.17
CA LEU A 15 -68.67 3.76 30.30
C LEU A 15 -67.88 3.00 31.39
N ASP A 16 -68.01 1.68 31.52
CA ASP A 16 -67.30 0.90 32.55
C ASP A 16 -65.82 0.60 32.21
N GLY A 17 -65.42 0.71 30.94
CA GLY A 17 -64.03 0.51 30.50
C GLY A 17 -63.11 1.72 30.70
N LEU A 18 -63.68 2.93 30.82
CA LEU A 18 -62.89 4.16 30.97
C LEU A 18 -62.46 4.41 32.42
N VAL A 19 -63.29 4.03 33.39
CA VAL A 19 -62.98 4.23 34.83
C VAL A 19 -61.87 3.29 35.32
N SER A 20 -61.76 2.07 34.77
CA SER A 20 -60.66 1.16 35.09
C SER A 20 -59.32 1.61 34.49
N SER A 21 -59.31 2.20 33.29
CA SER A 21 -58.09 2.68 32.63
C SER A 21 -57.43 3.87 33.35
N LEU A 22 -58.20 4.75 33.98
CA LEU A 22 -57.69 5.92 34.71
C LEU A 22 -57.02 5.55 36.05
N LEU A 23 -57.48 4.48 36.72
CA LEU A 23 -56.86 3.95 37.94
C LEU A 23 -55.51 3.27 37.67
N TRP A 24 -55.34 2.63 36.52
CA TRP A 24 -54.04 2.05 36.12
C TRP A 24 -53.03 3.12 35.69
N VAL A 25 -53.46 4.18 34.99
CA VAL A 25 -52.57 5.29 34.59
C VAL A 25 -52.07 6.09 35.80
N SER A 26 -52.92 6.30 36.81
CA SER A 26 -52.55 6.97 38.05
C SER A 26 -51.63 6.13 38.95
N LEU A 27 -51.85 4.81 39.04
CA LEU A 27 -50.97 3.90 39.77
C LEU A 27 -49.59 3.77 39.09
N LEU A 28 -49.56 3.67 37.75
CA LEU A 28 -48.33 3.65 36.96
C LEU A 28 -47.55 4.97 37.11
N GLY A 29 -48.25 6.11 37.06
CA GLY A 29 -47.66 7.43 37.28
C GLY A 29 -47.08 7.59 38.69
N PHE A 30 -47.74 7.05 39.72
CA PHE A 30 -47.24 7.08 41.10
C PHE A 30 -46.00 6.20 41.30
N ILE A 31 -45.99 5.00 40.70
CA ILE A 31 -44.82 4.09 40.73
C ILE A 31 -43.64 4.71 40.00
N ILE A 32 -43.86 5.29 38.81
CA ILE A 32 -42.82 5.98 38.02
C ILE A 32 -42.25 7.18 38.80
N ASN A 33 -43.10 8.00 39.42
CA ASN A 33 -42.65 9.15 40.22
C ASN A 33 -41.87 8.72 41.48
N LYS A 34 -42.27 7.61 42.12
CA LYS A 34 -41.55 7.05 43.28
C LYS A 34 -40.20 6.43 42.89
N ILE A 35 -40.12 5.80 41.71
CA ILE A 35 -38.87 5.28 41.12
C ILE A 35 -37.92 6.44 40.77
N LEU A 36 -38.42 7.50 40.12
CA LEU A 36 -37.65 8.70 39.74
C LEU A 36 -37.16 9.54 40.93
N LYS A 37 -37.87 9.52 42.07
CA LYS A 37 -37.46 10.21 43.30
C LYS A 37 -36.50 9.39 44.19
N SER A 38 -36.25 8.12 43.88
CA SER A 38 -35.31 7.32 44.67
C SER A 38 -33.87 7.82 44.48
N SER A 39 -33.16 8.07 45.59
CA SER A 39 -31.75 8.47 45.58
C SER A 39 -30.85 7.42 44.92
N LEU A 40 -31.25 6.15 44.97
CA LEU A 40 -30.60 5.02 44.31
C LEU A 40 -30.70 5.09 42.77
N LEU A 41 -31.87 5.38 42.19
CA LEU A 41 -31.99 5.48 40.72
C LEU A 41 -31.19 6.65 40.15
N LYS A 42 -31.13 7.78 40.87
CA LYS A 42 -30.27 8.92 40.50
C LYS A 42 -28.78 8.54 40.58
N ALA A 43 -28.38 7.75 41.58
CA ALA A 43 -27.02 7.23 41.67
C ALA A 43 -26.71 6.25 40.52
N TYR A 44 -27.62 5.35 40.16
CA TYR A 44 -27.43 4.43 39.01
C TYR A 44 -27.44 5.15 37.66
N LEU A 45 -28.22 6.21 37.49
CA LEU A 45 -28.19 7.06 36.29
C LEU A 45 -26.88 7.87 36.22
N CYS A 46 -26.38 8.42 37.34
CA CYS A 46 -25.10 9.11 37.37
C CYS A 46 -23.92 8.15 37.15
N VAL A 47 -23.93 6.96 37.77
CA VAL A 47 -22.90 5.92 37.57
C VAL A 47 -22.98 5.36 36.15
N GLY A 48 -24.17 5.12 35.61
CA GLY A 48 -24.37 4.68 34.23
C GLY A 48 -23.92 5.75 33.22
N PHE A 49 -24.20 7.02 33.48
CA PHE A 49 -23.73 8.15 32.66
C PHE A 49 -22.20 8.31 32.75
N PHE A 50 -21.60 8.12 33.92
CA PHE A 50 -20.15 8.15 34.10
C PHE A 50 -19.46 6.95 33.42
N ILE A 51 -20.04 5.75 33.51
CA ILE A 51 -19.55 4.55 32.82
C ILE A 51 -19.64 4.73 31.30
N ILE A 52 -20.75 5.30 30.79
CA ILE A 52 -20.91 5.63 29.37
C ILE A 52 -19.90 6.71 28.93
N LEU A 53 -19.65 7.74 29.74
CA LEU A 53 -18.61 8.75 29.46
C LEU A 53 -17.19 8.16 29.48
N THR A 54 -16.90 7.21 30.38
CA THR A 54 -15.61 6.51 30.38
C THR A 54 -15.47 5.50 29.25
N LEU A 55 -16.57 4.92 28.74
CA LEU A 55 -16.58 4.01 27.59
C LEU A 55 -16.60 4.75 26.24
N LEU A 56 -17.08 6.00 26.20
CA LEU A 56 -16.96 6.90 25.04
C LEU A 56 -15.61 7.62 24.98
N GLY A 57 -14.79 7.51 26.03
CA GLY A 57 -13.38 7.88 26.05
C GLY A 57 -12.47 6.89 25.33
N GLY A 58 -12.97 6.20 24.30
CA GLY A 58 -12.12 5.52 23.34
C GLY A 58 -11.34 6.57 22.58
N CYS A 59 -10.26 7.09 23.16
CA CYS A 59 -9.27 7.86 22.44
C CYS A 59 -8.87 6.98 21.25
N ALA A 60 -9.28 7.37 20.04
CA ALA A 60 -8.76 6.75 18.84
C ALA A 60 -7.23 6.80 18.99
N ASN A 61 -6.61 5.64 19.15
CA ASN A 61 -5.17 5.55 19.33
C ASN A 61 -4.54 5.90 17.97
N LEU A 62 -4.18 7.18 17.83
CA LEU A 62 -3.58 7.85 16.68
C LEU A 62 -2.14 8.25 17.05
N PRO A 63 -1.25 7.27 17.27
CA PRO A 63 0.06 7.51 17.86
C PRO A 63 0.98 8.31 16.94
N GLN A 64 0.78 8.25 15.61
CA GLN A 64 1.68 8.90 14.66
C GLN A 64 1.45 10.41 14.62
N THR A 65 0.19 10.85 14.59
CA THR A 65 -0.19 12.26 14.70
C THR A 65 0.24 12.81 16.05
N ALA A 66 -0.04 12.08 17.14
CA ALA A 66 0.39 12.49 18.47
C ALA A 66 1.91 12.73 18.53
N ALA A 67 2.71 11.80 18.00
CA ALA A 67 4.17 11.90 17.98
C ALA A 67 4.67 13.11 17.16
N ILE A 68 4.10 13.37 15.98
CA ILE A 68 4.49 14.51 15.13
C ILE A 68 4.13 15.85 15.80
N LEU A 69 2.97 15.93 16.45
CA LEU A 69 2.52 17.16 17.11
C LEU A 69 3.21 17.42 18.45
N GLU A 70 3.65 16.38 19.15
CA GLU A 70 4.47 16.50 20.36
C GLU A 70 5.88 16.99 20.02
N ARG A 71 6.47 16.46 18.93
CA ARG A 71 7.80 16.84 18.47
C ARG A 71 7.79 17.08 16.96
N ILE A 72 7.59 18.35 16.60
CA ILE A 72 7.64 18.81 15.21
C ILE A 72 9.01 18.43 14.60
N PRO A 73 9.04 17.69 13.48
CA PRO A 73 10.28 17.32 12.82
C PRO A 73 11.02 18.56 12.32
N SER A 74 12.33 18.65 12.62
CA SER A 74 13.16 19.80 12.25
C SER A 74 13.72 19.72 10.83
N ASP A 75 13.64 18.55 10.19
CA ASP A 75 14.16 18.26 8.85
C ASP A 75 13.18 18.60 7.71
N ILE A 76 11.98 19.07 8.05
CA ILE A 76 10.95 19.49 7.10
C ILE A 76 10.42 20.89 7.47
N PRO A 77 10.00 21.70 6.48
CA PRO A 77 9.39 23.01 6.76
C PRO A 77 8.00 22.86 7.40
N SER A 78 7.47 23.95 7.95
CA SER A 78 6.15 23.94 8.62
C SER A 78 4.96 23.79 7.68
N ARG A 79 5.11 24.10 6.39
CA ARG A 79 4.08 23.95 5.35
C ARG A 79 4.73 23.64 4.00
N VAL A 80 4.14 22.69 3.27
CA VAL A 80 4.45 22.39 1.86
C VAL A 80 3.15 22.14 1.11
N GLU A 81 3.05 22.61 -0.13
CA GLU A 81 1.95 22.25 -1.03
C GLU A 81 2.50 22.15 -2.46
N LEU A 82 2.33 20.99 -3.09
CA LEU A 82 2.74 20.71 -4.47
C LEU A 82 1.62 21.17 -5.42
N GLU A 83 1.61 22.46 -5.74
CA GLU A 83 0.51 23.10 -6.50
C GLU A 83 0.34 22.56 -7.92
N ASN A 84 1.44 22.14 -8.55
CA ASN A 84 1.49 21.70 -9.95
C ASN A 84 1.19 20.20 -10.14
N VAL A 85 0.86 19.46 -9.07
CA VAL A 85 0.43 18.06 -9.19
C VAL A 85 -0.90 18.03 -9.96
N PRO A 86 -0.98 17.28 -11.08
CA PRO A 86 -2.19 17.15 -11.89
C PRO A 86 -3.40 16.74 -11.05
N PHE A 87 -4.59 17.06 -11.54
CA PHE A 87 -5.83 16.66 -10.90
C PHE A 87 -6.82 16.20 -11.96
N PHE A 88 -7.30 14.98 -11.79
CA PHE A 88 -8.33 14.39 -12.62
C PHE A 88 -9.58 14.23 -11.74
N PRO A 89 -10.63 15.03 -11.96
CA PRO A 89 -11.87 14.87 -11.22
C PRO A 89 -12.46 13.49 -11.51
N GLN A 90 -13.02 12.84 -10.50
CA GLN A 90 -13.51 11.47 -10.59
C GLN A 90 -14.95 11.36 -10.09
N ASP A 91 -15.75 10.55 -10.80
CA ASP A 91 -17.07 10.07 -10.36
C ASP A 91 -16.94 8.75 -9.56
N ASP A 92 -18.06 8.20 -9.08
CA ASP A 92 -18.08 6.96 -8.28
C ASP A 92 -17.30 5.81 -8.94
N TYR A 93 -16.47 5.12 -8.14
CA TYR A 93 -15.66 3.95 -8.51
C TYR A 93 -14.44 4.18 -9.42
N GLN A 94 -14.05 5.43 -9.70
CA GLN A 94 -12.87 5.78 -10.52
C GLN A 94 -11.66 6.30 -9.73
N CYS A 95 -11.70 6.22 -8.39
CA CYS A 95 -10.64 6.77 -7.53
C CYS A 95 -9.26 6.15 -7.76
N GLY A 96 -9.19 4.85 -8.04
CA GLY A 96 -7.93 4.16 -8.38
C GLY A 96 -7.27 4.71 -9.66
N PRO A 97 -7.92 4.61 -10.84
CA PRO A 97 -7.36 5.12 -12.09
C PRO A 97 -6.96 6.60 -12.05
N ALA A 98 -7.79 7.47 -11.46
CA ALA A 98 -7.52 8.91 -11.40
C ALA A 98 -6.36 9.26 -10.46
N ALA A 99 -6.30 8.66 -9.26
CA ALA A 99 -5.19 8.84 -8.34
C ALA A 99 -3.89 8.27 -8.93
N LEU A 100 -3.95 7.14 -9.63
CA LEU A 100 -2.80 6.56 -10.31
C LEU A 100 -2.30 7.45 -11.46
N ALA A 101 -3.20 7.96 -12.31
CA ALA A 101 -2.85 8.91 -13.36
C ALA A 101 -2.17 10.16 -12.77
N THR A 102 -2.68 10.66 -11.65
CA THR A 102 -2.10 11.82 -10.95
C THR A 102 -0.63 11.61 -10.59
N VAL A 103 -0.28 10.51 -9.91
CA VAL A 103 1.11 10.24 -9.51
C VAL A 103 2.00 9.84 -10.69
N LEU A 104 1.47 9.17 -11.71
CA LEU A 104 2.21 8.86 -12.94
C LEU A 104 2.57 10.14 -13.72
N ASN A 105 1.64 11.07 -13.88
CA ASN A 105 1.92 12.36 -14.53
C ASN A 105 2.88 13.21 -13.70
N ALA A 106 2.76 13.20 -12.37
CA ALA A 106 3.75 13.85 -11.51
C ALA A 106 5.16 13.25 -11.65
N SER A 107 5.27 11.94 -11.94
CA SER A 107 6.54 11.28 -12.27
C SER A 107 7.01 11.52 -13.71
N GLY A 108 6.29 12.32 -14.50
CA GLY A 108 6.61 12.62 -15.90
C GLY A 108 6.07 11.64 -16.95
N ILE A 109 5.15 10.73 -16.59
CA ILE A 109 4.44 9.86 -17.54
C ILE A 109 3.12 10.52 -17.92
N LYS A 110 2.98 10.93 -19.19
CA LYS A 110 1.72 11.50 -19.70
C LYS A 110 0.69 10.39 -19.92
N ILE A 111 -0.34 10.33 -19.09
CA ILE A 111 -1.36 9.28 -19.15
C ILE A 111 -2.70 9.77 -18.60
N GLU A 112 -3.80 9.38 -19.24
CA GLU A 112 -5.15 9.74 -18.80
C GLU A 112 -5.80 8.59 -18.00
N PRO A 113 -6.66 8.88 -16.99
CA PRO A 113 -7.28 7.86 -16.15
C PRO A 113 -8.00 6.76 -16.93
N GLU A 114 -8.66 7.10 -18.05
CA GLU A 114 -9.45 6.17 -18.87
C GLU A 114 -8.58 5.02 -19.41
N THR A 115 -7.30 5.30 -19.69
CA THR A 115 -6.35 4.30 -20.19
C THR A 115 -5.91 3.29 -19.12
N LEU A 116 -6.13 3.64 -17.85
CA LEU A 116 -5.75 2.83 -16.69
C LEU A 116 -6.92 2.00 -16.16
N VAL A 117 -8.17 2.34 -16.50
CA VAL A 117 -9.37 1.63 -16.00
C VAL A 117 -9.26 0.13 -16.21
N SER A 118 -8.93 -0.33 -17.42
CA SER A 118 -8.80 -1.76 -17.73
C SER A 118 -7.63 -2.45 -17.01
N GLN A 119 -6.69 -1.69 -16.46
CA GLN A 119 -5.50 -2.20 -15.77
C GLN A 119 -5.69 -2.29 -14.26
N VAL A 120 -6.51 -1.43 -13.66
CA VAL A 120 -6.66 -1.34 -12.20
C VAL A 120 -8.07 -1.54 -11.68
N TYR A 121 -9.10 -1.41 -12.50
CA TYR A 121 -10.48 -1.52 -12.05
C TYR A 121 -10.95 -2.98 -12.05
N ILE A 122 -11.48 -3.44 -10.92
CA ILE A 122 -12.07 -4.76 -10.76
C ILE A 122 -13.58 -4.61 -10.52
N PRO A 123 -14.44 -4.95 -11.50
CA PRO A 123 -15.89 -4.76 -11.38
C PRO A 123 -16.52 -5.49 -10.19
N SER A 124 -16.07 -6.71 -9.88
CA SER A 124 -16.57 -7.50 -8.75
C SER A 124 -16.20 -6.94 -7.37
N LYS A 125 -15.20 -6.06 -7.32
CA LYS A 125 -14.78 -5.34 -6.11
C LYS A 125 -15.22 -3.88 -6.12
N LYS A 126 -15.82 -3.41 -7.22
CA LYS A 126 -16.18 -2.01 -7.46
C LYS A 126 -15.03 -1.06 -7.09
N GLY A 127 -13.80 -1.40 -7.45
CA GLY A 127 -12.61 -0.64 -7.03
C GLY A 127 -11.30 -1.24 -7.52
N SER A 128 -10.19 -0.67 -7.05
CA SER A 128 -8.83 -1.06 -7.41
C SER A 128 -8.08 -1.70 -6.25
N LEU A 129 -7.34 -2.77 -6.53
CA LEU A 129 -6.49 -3.41 -5.54
C LEU A 129 -5.08 -2.81 -5.56
N GLN A 130 -4.43 -2.73 -4.40
CA GLN A 130 -3.06 -2.20 -4.26
C GLN A 130 -2.08 -2.92 -5.21
N ILE A 131 -2.22 -4.23 -5.36
CA ILE A 131 -1.37 -5.02 -6.27
C ILE A 131 -1.50 -4.58 -7.74
N GLU A 132 -2.70 -4.21 -8.19
CA GLU A 132 -2.92 -3.71 -9.55
C GLU A 132 -2.37 -2.29 -9.72
N MET A 133 -2.44 -1.48 -8.68
CA MET A 133 -1.81 -0.15 -8.66
C MET A 133 -0.29 -0.28 -8.85
N LEU A 134 0.36 -1.13 -8.05
CA LEU A 134 1.79 -1.41 -8.14
C LEU A 134 2.17 -1.98 -9.51
N ALA A 135 1.41 -2.96 -10.01
CA ALA A 135 1.66 -3.58 -11.31
C ALA A 135 1.51 -2.57 -12.46
N SER A 136 0.52 -1.69 -12.39
CA SER A 136 0.28 -0.69 -13.43
C SER A 136 1.36 0.40 -13.45
N ILE A 137 1.88 0.82 -12.29
CA ILE A 137 3.06 1.71 -12.22
C ILE A 137 4.26 1.06 -12.93
N ARG A 138 4.52 -0.21 -12.63
CA ARG A 138 5.64 -0.96 -13.23
C ARG A 138 5.48 -1.12 -14.73
N ARG A 139 4.27 -1.38 -15.23
CA ARG A 139 3.93 -1.41 -16.67
C ARG A 139 4.27 -0.11 -17.40
N GLN A 140 4.27 1.03 -16.69
CA GLN A 140 4.71 2.32 -17.23
C GLN A 140 6.22 2.54 -17.14
N GLY A 141 7.00 1.52 -16.77
CA GLY A 141 8.46 1.61 -16.63
C GLY A 141 8.90 2.49 -15.47
N ARG A 142 8.09 2.60 -14.40
CA ARG A 142 8.39 3.38 -13.20
C ARG A 142 8.58 2.47 -11.99
N ILE A 143 9.34 2.96 -11.00
CA ILE A 143 9.49 2.25 -9.73
C ILE A 143 8.28 2.57 -8.85
N ALA A 144 7.58 1.53 -8.42
CA ALA A 144 6.55 1.63 -7.40
C ALA A 144 7.19 1.36 -6.03
N TYR A 145 7.38 2.40 -5.22
CA TYR A 145 8.00 2.31 -3.91
C TYR A 145 6.95 2.53 -2.81
N GLU A 146 6.60 1.44 -2.14
CA GLU A 146 5.72 1.48 -0.97
C GLU A 146 6.48 2.06 0.22
N LEU A 147 5.87 3.04 0.88
CA LEU A 147 6.46 3.69 2.04
C LEU A 147 6.36 2.78 3.27
N GLN A 148 7.22 3.01 4.25
CA GLN A 148 6.97 2.46 5.58
C GLN A 148 5.66 3.07 6.13
N PRO A 149 4.92 2.34 6.99
CA PRO A 149 3.63 2.79 7.53
C PRO A 149 3.82 3.88 8.60
N GLN A 150 4.38 5.02 8.18
CA GLN A 150 4.80 6.14 9.01
C GLN A 150 4.33 7.45 8.39
N LEU A 151 3.51 8.22 9.11
CA LEU A 151 2.96 9.51 8.67
C LEU A 151 4.08 10.50 8.35
N ILE A 152 5.18 10.46 9.11
CA ILE A 152 6.35 11.29 8.85
C ILE A 152 6.99 11.01 7.48
N ASP A 153 6.89 9.77 6.97
CA ASP A 153 7.46 9.44 5.68
C ASP A 153 6.64 10.05 4.54
N ILE A 154 5.32 10.15 4.69
CA ILE A 154 4.45 10.91 3.78
C ILE A 154 4.90 12.38 3.74
N LEU A 155 5.10 13.01 4.90
CA LEU A 155 5.49 14.43 4.96
C LEU A 155 6.87 14.69 4.31
N ARG A 156 7.83 13.78 4.52
CA ARG A 156 9.16 13.88 3.94
C ARG A 156 9.16 13.71 2.42
N GLU A 157 8.35 12.79 1.89
CA GLU A 157 8.23 12.65 0.43
C GLU A 157 7.57 13.87 -0.21
N ILE A 158 6.52 14.42 0.41
CA ILE A 158 5.89 15.67 -0.05
C ILE A 158 6.90 16.81 -0.03
N HIS A 159 7.69 16.95 1.06
CA HIS A 159 8.77 17.94 1.13
C HIS A 159 9.81 17.75 0.01
N ALA A 160 10.11 16.51 -0.35
CA ALA A 160 11.01 16.18 -1.46
C ALA A 160 10.36 16.33 -2.85
N GLY A 161 9.17 16.91 -2.95
CA GLY A 161 8.49 17.17 -4.22
C GLY A 161 7.68 16.00 -4.77
N ARG A 162 7.46 14.95 -3.97
CA ARG A 162 6.79 13.72 -4.42
C ARG A 162 5.38 13.62 -3.86
N PRO A 163 4.34 13.67 -4.71
CA PRO A 163 2.99 13.39 -4.24
C PRO A 163 2.87 11.92 -3.83
N VAL A 164 2.12 11.67 -2.76
CA VAL A 164 2.01 10.34 -2.14
C VAL A 164 0.63 9.78 -2.41
N LEU A 165 0.56 8.63 -3.08
CA LEU A 165 -0.67 7.88 -3.26
C LEU A 165 -0.97 7.13 -1.96
N VAL A 166 -2.19 7.26 -1.44
CA VAL A 166 -2.62 6.62 -0.20
C VAL A 166 -3.93 5.85 -0.41
N LEU A 167 -4.15 4.84 0.42
CA LEU A 167 -5.43 4.15 0.53
C LEU A 167 -6.10 4.54 1.84
N GLU A 168 -7.30 5.08 1.74
CA GLU A 168 -8.13 5.52 2.84
C GLU A 168 -9.39 4.65 2.91
N ASN A 169 -9.92 4.39 4.11
CA ASN A 169 -11.23 3.79 4.27
C ASN A 169 -12.11 4.68 5.16
N PHE A 170 -13.19 5.21 4.58
CA PHE A 170 -14.21 5.97 5.28
C PHE A 170 -15.23 5.01 5.91
N ASN A 171 -14.82 4.32 6.97
CA ASN A 171 -15.69 3.43 7.72
C ASN A 171 -16.64 4.25 8.62
N THR A 172 -17.95 4.19 8.35
CA THR A 172 -18.99 4.87 9.16
C THR A 172 -19.70 3.93 10.14
N GLY A 173 -19.21 2.70 10.31
CA GLY A 173 -19.83 1.64 11.11
C GLY A 173 -20.96 0.88 10.41
N PHE A 174 -21.48 1.40 9.28
CA PHE A 174 -22.55 0.78 8.49
C PHE A 174 -22.13 0.41 7.05
N SER A 175 -21.01 0.95 6.56
CA SER A 175 -20.44 0.61 5.26
C SER A 175 -18.94 0.99 5.21
N ASP A 176 -18.12 0.13 4.60
CA ASP A 176 -16.74 0.47 4.22
C ASP A 176 -16.72 1.16 2.87
N THR A 177 -16.01 2.29 2.77
CA THR A 177 -15.79 3.00 1.51
C THR A 177 -14.29 3.19 1.31
N TRP A 178 -13.71 2.28 0.51
CA TRP A 178 -12.31 2.33 0.12
C TRP A 178 -12.06 3.41 -0.92
N HIS A 179 -11.03 4.21 -0.71
CA HIS A 179 -10.78 5.40 -1.50
C HIS A 179 -9.29 5.63 -1.70
N TYR A 180 -8.86 5.79 -2.95
CA TYR A 180 -7.50 6.28 -3.22
C TYR A 180 -7.52 7.80 -3.32
N ALA A 181 -6.54 8.41 -2.66
CA ALA A 181 -6.27 9.83 -2.71
C ALA A 181 -4.79 10.08 -2.96
N VAL A 182 -4.44 11.30 -3.39
CA VAL A 182 -3.05 11.71 -3.54
C VAL A 182 -2.77 12.88 -2.61
N VAL A 183 -1.96 12.64 -1.58
CA VAL A 183 -1.52 13.68 -0.66
C VAL A 183 -0.44 14.52 -1.37
N VAL A 184 -0.66 15.83 -1.38
CA VAL A 184 0.18 16.80 -2.11
C VAL A 184 0.68 17.92 -1.22
N GLY A 185 0.29 17.97 0.05
CA GLY A 185 0.71 19.03 0.95
C GLY A 185 0.36 18.77 2.40
N TYR A 186 0.94 19.57 3.27
CA TYR A 186 0.64 19.61 4.69
C TYR A 186 0.89 21.01 5.26
N ASP A 187 0.23 21.31 6.37
CA ASP A 187 0.47 22.49 7.20
C ASP A 187 0.48 22.05 8.67
N LEU A 188 1.67 22.07 9.29
CA LEU A 188 1.89 21.64 10.68
C LEU A 188 1.28 22.61 11.69
N ASN A 189 1.17 23.89 11.34
CA ASN A 189 0.56 24.89 12.22
C ASN A 189 -0.96 24.69 12.27
N ARG A 190 -1.56 24.37 11.12
CA ARG A 190 -2.99 24.05 11.01
C ARG A 190 -3.33 22.60 11.34
N LYS A 191 -2.31 21.73 11.38
CA LYS A 191 -2.44 20.28 11.63
C LYS A 191 -3.29 19.59 10.56
N GLU A 192 -3.07 19.98 9.30
CA GLU A 192 -3.88 19.57 8.15
C GLU A 192 -3.01 18.99 7.03
N LEU A 193 -3.50 17.95 6.37
CA LEU A 193 -3.01 17.44 5.09
C LEU A 193 -3.85 17.98 3.95
N ILE A 194 -3.23 18.08 2.77
CA ILE A 194 -3.85 18.57 1.54
C ILE A 194 -3.76 17.45 0.50
N SER A 195 -4.91 17.06 -0.05
CA SER A 195 -5.02 15.95 -1.00
C SER A 195 -5.75 16.34 -2.28
N ARG A 196 -5.45 15.61 -3.36
CA ARG A 196 -6.30 15.46 -4.55
C ARG A 196 -7.24 14.28 -4.30
N SER A 197 -8.55 14.52 -4.28
CA SER A 197 -9.54 13.49 -3.95
C SER A 197 -10.93 13.86 -4.47
N GLY A 198 -11.63 12.87 -5.04
CA GLY A 198 -12.99 13.04 -5.56
C GLY A 198 -13.06 14.09 -6.67
N ILE A 199 -14.10 14.92 -6.63
CA ILE A 199 -14.27 16.06 -7.54
C ILE A 199 -13.50 17.31 -7.09
N ASN A 200 -12.83 17.26 -5.92
CA ASN A 200 -12.16 18.40 -5.32
C ASN A 200 -10.67 18.40 -5.63
N ARG A 201 -10.21 19.43 -6.35
CA ARG A 201 -8.78 19.64 -6.60
C ARG A 201 -7.98 19.84 -5.31
N ARG A 202 -8.61 20.39 -4.27
CA ARG A 202 -7.95 20.67 -3.00
C ARG A 202 -8.86 20.31 -1.86
N GLU A 203 -8.62 19.14 -1.28
CA GLU A 203 -9.29 18.67 -0.08
C GLU A 203 -8.34 18.78 1.12
N THR A 204 -8.86 19.20 2.26
CA THR A 204 -8.07 19.33 3.50
C THR A 204 -8.67 18.45 4.58
N LEU A 205 -7.84 17.62 5.21
CA LEU A 205 -8.20 16.80 6.37
C LEU A 205 -7.29 17.15 7.54
N SER A 206 -7.83 17.14 8.75
CA SER A 206 -6.98 17.20 9.95
C SER A 206 -6.10 15.94 10.02
N PHE A 207 -4.91 16.06 10.61
CA PHE A 207 -4.00 14.92 10.79
C PHE A 207 -4.69 13.74 11.50
N ASN A 208 -5.51 14.03 12.51
CA ASN A 208 -6.27 13.00 13.23
C ASN A 208 -7.25 12.26 12.31
N ASN A 209 -8.03 12.99 11.51
CA ASN A 209 -9.01 12.38 10.62
C ASN A 209 -8.31 11.56 9.53
N PHE A 210 -7.20 12.08 8.99
CA PHE A 210 -6.40 11.37 8.01
C PHE A 210 -5.80 10.08 8.59
N GLU A 211 -5.10 10.14 9.73
CA GLU A 211 -4.49 8.93 10.32
C GLU A 211 -5.56 7.89 10.65
N TYR A 212 -6.74 8.31 11.10
CA TYR A 212 -7.86 7.40 11.36
C TYR A 212 -8.27 6.62 10.10
N ILE A 213 -8.58 7.29 8.99
CA ILE A 213 -9.01 6.62 7.75
C ILE A 213 -7.86 5.90 7.03
N TRP A 214 -6.63 6.38 7.18
CA TRP A 214 -5.43 5.77 6.61
C TRP A 214 -5.02 4.49 7.37
N LYS A 215 -5.22 4.47 8.70
CA LYS A 215 -5.05 3.28 9.53
C LYS A 215 -5.96 2.14 9.10
N GLU A 216 -7.23 2.44 8.82
CA GLU A 216 -8.18 1.45 8.28
C GLU A 216 -7.76 0.95 6.88
N GLY A 217 -7.05 1.80 6.13
CA GLY A 217 -6.34 1.45 4.89
C GLY A 217 -5.08 0.59 5.08
N GLY A 218 -4.74 0.20 6.31
CA GLY A 218 -3.51 -0.54 6.64
C GLY A 218 -2.24 0.32 6.61
N TYR A 219 -2.38 1.65 6.73
CA TYR A 219 -1.30 2.62 6.54
C TYR A 219 -0.58 2.49 5.19
N TRP A 220 -1.32 2.10 4.16
CA TRP A 220 -0.73 1.92 2.84
C TRP A 220 -0.50 3.25 2.14
N ALA A 221 0.73 3.46 1.69
CA ALA A 221 1.14 4.64 0.95
C ALA A 221 2.27 4.27 -0.03
N LEU A 222 2.34 4.95 -1.17
CA LEU A 222 3.45 4.79 -2.11
C LEU A 222 3.82 6.09 -2.82
N VAL A 223 5.03 6.09 -3.36
CA VAL A 223 5.49 7.08 -4.33
C VAL A 223 5.89 6.41 -5.64
N VAL A 224 5.74 7.15 -6.74
CA VAL A 224 6.17 6.74 -8.07
C VAL A 224 7.49 7.44 -8.39
N LEU A 225 8.53 6.68 -8.69
CA LEU A 225 9.87 7.21 -8.94
C LEU A 225 10.30 6.97 -10.38
N SER A 226 11.10 7.89 -10.90
CA SER A 226 11.93 7.62 -12.07
C SER A 226 13.06 6.63 -11.71
N LEU A 227 13.76 6.12 -12.73
CA LEU A 227 14.70 5.00 -12.57
C LEU A 227 16.04 5.42 -11.96
N ASP A 228 16.34 6.72 -12.02
CA ASP A 228 17.56 7.37 -11.58
C ASP A 228 17.40 8.12 -10.24
N GLU A 229 16.25 7.96 -9.59
CA GLU A 229 15.92 8.61 -8.32
C GLU A 229 15.82 7.62 -7.15
N LEU A 230 16.14 8.12 -5.95
CA LEU A 230 15.82 7.46 -4.69
C LEU A 230 14.72 8.25 -3.96
N PRO A 231 13.82 7.58 -3.23
CA PRO A 231 12.87 8.26 -2.37
C PRO A 231 13.60 9.00 -1.24
N ALA A 232 12.99 10.03 -0.67
CA ALA A 232 13.55 10.77 0.47
C ALA A 232 13.63 9.90 1.74
N THR A 233 12.72 8.95 1.88
CA THR A 233 12.64 8.00 3.00
C THR A 233 13.17 6.62 2.65
N VAL A 234 14.18 6.58 1.78
CA VAL A 234 14.67 5.33 1.22
C VAL A 234 15.16 4.34 2.27
N ASN A 235 14.59 3.14 2.20
CA ASN A 235 15.08 1.94 2.85
C ASN A 235 15.71 1.03 1.81
N GLU A 236 16.94 0.58 2.06
CA GLU A 236 17.72 -0.24 1.12
C GLU A 236 16.94 -1.47 0.64
N ASN A 237 16.35 -2.23 1.57
CA ASN A 237 15.66 -3.46 1.24
C ASN A 237 14.38 -3.19 0.46
N TYR A 238 13.58 -2.19 0.87
CA TYR A 238 12.33 -1.86 0.19
C TYR A 238 12.60 -1.39 -1.24
N TYR A 239 13.62 -0.54 -1.42
CA TYR A 239 13.98 -0.07 -2.75
C TYR A 239 14.51 -1.21 -3.63
N ALA A 240 15.36 -2.09 -3.10
CA ALA A 240 15.84 -3.26 -3.82
C ALA A 240 14.69 -4.20 -4.26
N GLN A 241 13.68 -4.41 -3.40
CA GLN A 241 12.48 -5.18 -3.74
C GLN A 241 11.62 -4.49 -4.80
N SER A 242 11.45 -3.17 -4.72
CA SER A 242 10.74 -2.40 -5.76
C SER A 242 11.41 -2.51 -7.13
N VAL A 243 12.74 -2.48 -7.18
CA VAL A 243 13.50 -2.67 -8.44
C VAL A 243 13.38 -4.10 -8.96
N LEU A 244 13.49 -5.11 -8.08
CA LEU A 244 13.26 -6.51 -8.46
C LEU A 244 11.85 -6.72 -9.03
N ALA A 245 10.83 -6.12 -8.43
CA ALA A 245 9.48 -6.23 -8.93
C ALA A 245 9.29 -5.53 -10.30
N LEU A 246 10.04 -4.45 -10.56
CA LEU A 246 10.09 -3.83 -11.89
C LEU A 246 10.75 -4.76 -12.92
N GLU A 247 11.86 -5.43 -12.58
CA GLU A 247 12.49 -6.44 -13.45
C GLU A 247 11.50 -7.55 -13.82
N GLN A 248 10.80 -8.11 -12.82
CA GLN A 248 9.80 -9.18 -13.01
C GLN A 248 8.63 -8.80 -13.90
N SER A 249 8.37 -7.50 -14.08
CA SER A 249 7.35 -7.00 -15.02
C SER A 249 7.82 -6.92 -16.48
N GLY A 250 9.04 -7.35 -16.78
CA GLY A 250 9.59 -7.47 -18.15
C GLY A 250 10.37 -6.25 -18.64
N HIS A 251 10.51 -5.21 -17.82
CA HIS A 251 11.18 -3.96 -18.17
C HIS A 251 12.71 -4.02 -17.94
N LEU A 252 13.39 -4.97 -18.59
CA LEU A 252 14.82 -5.26 -18.34
C LEU A 252 15.75 -4.03 -18.49
N LYS A 253 15.56 -3.19 -19.52
CA LYS A 253 16.38 -1.99 -19.72
C LYS A 253 16.18 -0.98 -18.59
N GLN A 254 14.94 -0.81 -18.15
CA GLN A 254 14.59 0.06 -17.04
C GLN A 254 15.14 -0.48 -15.72
N ALA A 255 15.01 -1.78 -15.48
CA ALA A 255 15.58 -2.46 -14.33
C ALA A 255 17.10 -2.31 -14.26
N LYS A 256 17.82 -2.41 -15.39
CA LYS A 256 19.27 -2.14 -15.44
C LYS A 256 19.61 -0.77 -14.85
N THR A 257 18.87 0.26 -15.26
CA THR A 257 19.07 1.64 -14.79
C THR A 257 18.77 1.75 -13.29
N ALA A 258 17.63 1.19 -12.85
CA ALA A 258 17.23 1.22 -11.45
C ALA A 258 18.19 0.45 -10.52
N TYR A 259 18.74 -0.69 -10.97
CA TYR A 259 19.78 -1.41 -10.23
C TYR A 259 21.10 -0.63 -10.17
N GLN A 260 21.47 0.10 -11.23
CA GLN A 260 22.63 0.98 -11.18
C GLN A 260 22.43 2.10 -10.16
N THR A 261 21.24 2.69 -10.09
CA THR A 261 20.86 3.68 -9.06
C THR A 261 20.96 3.09 -7.64
N LEU A 262 20.41 1.89 -7.43
CA LEU A 262 20.52 1.16 -6.16
C LEU A 262 21.99 0.95 -5.77
N LEU A 263 22.80 0.40 -6.66
CA LEU A 263 24.20 0.05 -6.39
C LEU A 263 25.13 1.28 -6.28
N LYS A 264 24.74 2.42 -6.85
CA LYS A 264 25.44 3.68 -6.60
C LYS A 264 25.34 4.10 -5.13
N ARG A 265 24.20 3.84 -4.48
CA ARG A 265 23.98 4.14 -3.06
C ARG A 265 24.46 3.02 -2.12
N TRP A 266 24.21 1.76 -2.49
CA TRP A 266 24.61 0.58 -1.74
C TRP A 266 25.41 -0.39 -2.62
N PRO A 267 26.73 -0.16 -2.81
CA PRO A 267 27.55 -0.95 -3.74
C PRO A 267 27.66 -2.44 -3.41
N LYS A 268 27.29 -2.83 -2.18
CA LYS A 268 27.34 -4.20 -1.68
C LYS A 268 25.95 -4.82 -1.53
N ASN A 269 24.88 -4.22 -2.04
CA ASN A 269 23.56 -4.82 -1.93
C ASN A 269 23.46 -6.10 -2.79
N LEU A 270 23.26 -7.26 -2.16
CA LEU A 270 23.27 -8.55 -2.85
C LEU A 270 22.19 -8.65 -3.94
N ILE A 271 20.96 -8.21 -3.64
CA ILE A 271 19.84 -8.22 -4.60
C ILE A 271 20.19 -7.35 -5.80
N GLY A 272 20.75 -6.17 -5.57
CA GLY A 272 21.18 -5.26 -6.63
C GLY A 272 22.28 -5.83 -7.51
N GLN A 273 23.29 -6.48 -6.93
CA GLN A 273 24.40 -7.06 -7.70
C GLN A 273 23.94 -8.27 -8.52
N ILE A 274 23.15 -9.16 -7.93
CA ILE A 274 22.56 -10.30 -8.66
C ILE A 274 21.62 -9.79 -9.76
N GLY A 275 20.72 -8.86 -9.44
CA GLY A 275 19.76 -8.30 -10.40
C GLY A 275 20.44 -7.59 -11.57
N LEU A 276 21.42 -6.73 -11.32
CA LEU A 276 22.18 -6.07 -12.39
C LEU A 276 22.95 -7.08 -13.24
N GLY A 277 23.55 -8.10 -12.62
CA GLY A 277 24.25 -9.18 -13.32
C GLY A 277 23.32 -9.97 -14.24
N ASN A 278 22.17 -10.38 -13.73
CA ASN A 278 21.15 -11.14 -14.48
C ASN A 278 20.55 -10.31 -15.60
N THR A 279 20.20 -9.05 -15.33
CA THR A 279 19.68 -8.12 -16.34
C THR A 279 20.74 -7.86 -17.43
N ALA A 280 22.02 -7.72 -17.08
CA ALA A 280 23.09 -7.58 -18.07
C ALA A 280 23.23 -8.83 -18.95
N TYR A 281 23.17 -10.02 -18.34
CA TYR A 281 23.19 -11.31 -19.06
C TYR A 281 22.01 -11.42 -20.03
N ALA A 282 20.78 -11.13 -19.58
CA ALA A 282 19.57 -11.17 -20.41
C ALA A 282 19.61 -10.17 -21.58
N LEU A 283 20.36 -9.08 -21.45
CA LEU A 283 20.60 -8.10 -22.51
C LEU A 283 21.80 -8.44 -23.42
N GLY A 284 22.46 -9.59 -23.21
CA GLY A 284 23.62 -10.05 -23.98
C GLY A 284 24.95 -9.40 -23.60
N ASP A 285 24.97 -8.56 -22.55
CA ASP A 285 26.16 -7.87 -22.05
C ASP A 285 26.93 -8.79 -21.08
N LEU A 286 27.47 -9.88 -21.62
CA LEU A 286 28.15 -10.93 -20.85
C LEU A 286 29.37 -10.41 -20.07
N ALA A 287 30.06 -9.39 -20.62
CA ALA A 287 31.20 -8.78 -19.97
C ALA A 287 30.80 -8.06 -18.67
N SER A 288 29.74 -7.23 -18.73
CA SER A 288 29.22 -6.56 -17.53
C SER A 288 28.61 -7.56 -16.54
N ALA A 289 27.90 -8.58 -17.04
CA ALA A 289 27.34 -9.63 -16.19
C ALA A 289 28.45 -10.34 -15.38
N LYS A 290 29.54 -10.73 -16.05
CA LYS A 290 30.70 -11.36 -15.40
C LYS A 290 31.31 -10.44 -14.33
N LEU A 291 31.53 -9.17 -14.67
CA LEU A 291 32.12 -8.19 -13.75
C LEU A 291 31.27 -8.04 -12.48
N VAL A 292 29.97 -7.80 -12.64
CA VAL A 292 29.06 -7.53 -11.51
C VAL A 292 28.87 -8.77 -10.64
N LEU A 293 28.69 -9.96 -11.23
CA LEU A 293 28.53 -11.20 -10.47
C LEU A 293 29.82 -11.64 -9.76
N THR A 294 30.99 -11.35 -10.36
CA THR A 294 32.27 -11.52 -9.66
C THR A 294 32.34 -10.62 -8.43
N GLN A 295 31.92 -9.35 -8.54
CA GLN A 295 31.85 -8.44 -7.40
C GLN A 295 30.82 -8.90 -6.36
N ALA A 296 29.71 -9.52 -6.77
CA ALA A 296 28.72 -10.11 -5.88
C ALA A 296 29.34 -11.20 -5.01
N ILE A 297 30.09 -12.13 -5.62
CA ILE A 297 30.80 -13.21 -4.91
C ILE A 297 31.90 -12.67 -4.00
N GLN A 298 32.61 -11.60 -4.40
CA GLN A 298 33.62 -10.97 -3.53
C GLN A 298 33.00 -10.36 -2.27
N ASN A 299 31.82 -9.75 -2.39
CA ASN A 299 31.11 -9.14 -1.27
C ASN A 299 30.32 -10.16 -0.43
N HIS A 300 29.82 -11.22 -1.06
CA HIS A 300 28.94 -12.24 -0.48
C HIS A 300 29.40 -13.64 -0.90
N PRO A 301 30.55 -14.12 -0.39
CA PRO A 301 31.17 -15.37 -0.84
C PRO A 301 30.31 -16.63 -0.62
N GLU A 302 29.34 -16.56 0.29
CA GLU A 302 28.37 -17.60 0.61
C GLU A 302 27.11 -17.59 -0.28
N SER A 303 26.97 -16.63 -1.19
CA SER A 303 25.80 -16.56 -2.08
C SER A 303 25.85 -17.62 -3.18
N ALA A 304 25.24 -18.79 -2.92
CA ALA A 304 25.10 -19.87 -3.90
C ALA A 304 24.50 -19.37 -5.22
N MET A 305 23.52 -18.47 -5.16
CA MET A 305 22.88 -17.87 -6.33
C MET A 305 23.86 -17.02 -7.16
N ALA A 306 24.72 -16.22 -6.53
CA ALA A 306 25.71 -15.42 -7.25
C ALA A 306 26.75 -16.31 -7.97
N HIS A 307 27.21 -17.38 -7.30
CA HIS A 307 28.06 -18.40 -7.93
C HIS A 307 27.37 -19.08 -9.11
N ASN A 308 26.11 -19.53 -8.94
CA ASN A 308 25.36 -20.18 -10.01
C ASN A 308 25.18 -19.27 -11.24
N ASN A 309 24.83 -18.01 -11.01
CA ASN A 309 24.62 -17.06 -12.11
C ASN A 309 25.93 -16.71 -12.81
N LEU A 310 27.05 -16.61 -12.08
CA LEU A 310 28.37 -16.44 -12.70
C LEU A 310 28.77 -17.65 -13.54
N ALA A 311 28.44 -18.88 -13.09
CA ALA A 311 28.73 -20.10 -13.83
C ALA A 311 28.05 -20.10 -15.22
N HIS A 312 26.77 -19.71 -15.28
CA HIS A 312 26.05 -19.50 -16.56
C HIS A 312 26.78 -18.52 -17.47
N VAL A 313 27.13 -17.34 -16.95
CA VAL A 313 27.84 -16.31 -17.73
C VAL A 313 29.19 -16.81 -18.25
N LEU A 314 29.96 -17.53 -17.42
CA LEU A 314 31.25 -18.09 -17.82
C LEU A 314 31.11 -19.15 -18.91
N ALA A 315 30.09 -20.01 -18.82
CA ALA A 315 29.81 -21.01 -19.84
C ALA A 315 29.43 -20.38 -21.18
N ASP A 316 28.73 -19.25 -21.18
CA ASP A 316 28.39 -18.49 -22.38
C ASP A 316 29.55 -17.70 -22.96
N LEU A 317 30.50 -17.28 -22.12
CA LEU A 317 31.79 -16.74 -22.55
C LEU A 317 32.77 -17.82 -23.05
N GLY A 318 32.43 -19.11 -22.92
CA GLY A 318 33.25 -20.25 -23.34
C GLY A 318 34.29 -20.71 -22.32
N ASP A 319 34.33 -20.11 -21.13
CA ASP A 319 35.24 -20.50 -20.03
C ASP A 319 34.66 -21.69 -19.24
N MET A 320 34.54 -22.84 -19.91
CA MET A 320 33.85 -24.02 -19.38
C MET A 320 34.50 -24.55 -18.10
N LYS A 321 35.81 -24.44 -17.98
CA LYS A 321 36.56 -24.93 -16.82
C LYS A 321 36.19 -24.14 -15.57
N GLU A 322 36.22 -22.81 -15.63
CA GLU A 322 35.86 -21.99 -14.48
C GLU A 322 34.34 -22.02 -14.23
N ALA A 323 33.52 -22.14 -15.28
CA ALA A 323 32.08 -22.30 -15.16
C ALA A 323 31.69 -23.53 -14.31
N ILE A 324 32.25 -24.71 -14.63
CA ILE A 324 32.01 -25.96 -13.88
C ILE A 324 32.42 -25.80 -12.41
N LYS A 325 33.63 -25.30 -12.16
CA LYS A 325 34.15 -25.09 -10.80
C LYS A 325 33.27 -24.11 -9.99
N THR A 326 32.79 -23.06 -10.64
CA THR A 326 31.91 -22.06 -10.00
C THR A 326 30.53 -22.67 -9.68
N ALA A 327 29.97 -23.48 -10.57
CA ALA A 327 28.73 -24.21 -10.31
C ALA A 327 28.87 -25.26 -9.19
N GLU A 328 29.99 -26.00 -9.15
CA GLU A 328 30.30 -26.92 -8.05
C GLU A 328 30.39 -26.17 -6.71
N LYS A 329 30.99 -24.97 -6.71
CA LYS A 329 31.01 -24.12 -5.51
C LYS A 329 29.60 -23.73 -5.07
N ALA A 330 28.73 -23.32 -6.00
CA ALA A 330 27.33 -23.03 -5.71
C ALA A 330 26.60 -24.24 -5.08
N ILE A 331 26.81 -25.45 -5.62
CA ILE A 331 26.23 -26.69 -5.07
C ILE A 331 26.72 -26.95 -3.64
N SER A 332 28.03 -26.75 -3.39
CA SER A 332 28.62 -26.95 -2.06
C SER A 332 28.07 -26.00 -1.00
N LEU A 333 27.60 -24.82 -1.40
CA LEU A 333 26.98 -23.83 -0.51
C LEU A 333 25.52 -24.17 -0.18
N GLY A 334 24.85 -24.98 -1.02
CA GLY A 334 23.49 -25.44 -0.78
C GLY A 334 22.43 -24.34 -0.86
N GLY A 335 21.37 -24.47 -0.05
CA GLY A 335 20.27 -23.52 0.04
C GLY A 335 19.04 -23.88 -0.83
N PRO A 336 18.02 -23.01 -0.86
CA PRO A 336 16.73 -23.30 -1.51
C PRO A 336 16.81 -23.58 -3.02
N PHE A 337 17.90 -23.18 -3.68
CA PHE A 337 18.11 -23.31 -5.12
C PHE A 337 19.08 -24.45 -5.49
N LEU A 338 19.33 -25.40 -4.59
CA LEU A 338 20.29 -26.48 -4.81
C LEU A 338 19.97 -27.31 -6.06
N GLU A 339 18.71 -27.69 -6.27
CA GLU A 339 18.32 -28.49 -7.44
C GLU A 339 18.53 -27.72 -8.76
N LEU A 340 18.12 -26.43 -8.81
CA LEU A 340 18.39 -25.56 -9.97
C LEU A 340 19.89 -25.41 -10.25
N THR A 341 20.71 -25.36 -9.20
CA THR A 341 22.17 -25.29 -9.34
C THR A 341 22.75 -26.59 -9.92
N LYS A 342 22.21 -27.75 -9.53
CA LYS A 342 22.62 -29.04 -10.12
C LYS A 342 22.23 -29.13 -11.60
N GLU A 343 21.04 -28.66 -11.96
CA GLU A 343 20.60 -28.56 -13.35
C GLU A 343 21.55 -27.69 -14.17
N THR A 344 21.91 -26.51 -13.65
CA THR A 344 22.90 -25.61 -14.25
C THR A 344 24.23 -26.32 -14.51
N LEU A 345 24.78 -27.04 -13.53
CA LEU A 345 26.04 -27.79 -13.72
C LEU A 345 25.92 -28.84 -14.83
N ASN A 346 24.80 -29.59 -14.87
CA ASN A 346 24.56 -30.61 -15.90
C ASN A 346 24.50 -29.99 -17.30
N GLU A 347 23.84 -28.83 -17.45
CA GLU A 347 23.78 -28.09 -18.71
C GLU A 347 25.16 -27.65 -19.20
N ILE A 348 25.98 -27.08 -18.30
CA ILE A 348 27.34 -26.64 -18.61
C ILE A 348 28.20 -27.83 -19.04
N GLN A 349 28.13 -28.95 -18.33
CA GLN A 349 28.87 -30.17 -18.67
C GLN A 349 28.45 -30.76 -20.03
N LEU A 350 27.16 -30.74 -20.34
CA LEU A 350 26.64 -31.18 -21.64
C LEU A 350 27.15 -30.27 -22.77
N LYS A 351 27.14 -28.94 -22.55
CA LYS A 351 27.67 -27.95 -23.49
C LYS A 351 29.16 -28.18 -23.75
N GLU A 352 29.96 -28.41 -22.70
CA GLU A 352 31.39 -28.73 -22.81
C GLU A 352 31.63 -30.01 -23.62
N LYS A 353 30.88 -31.08 -23.33
CA LYS A 353 30.96 -32.35 -24.06
C LYS A 353 30.66 -32.17 -25.56
N ASN A 354 29.62 -31.41 -25.88
CA ASN A 354 29.23 -31.14 -27.27
C ASN A 354 30.30 -30.34 -28.03
N LEU A 355 30.94 -29.37 -27.40
CA LEU A 355 32.07 -28.63 -27.99
C LEU A 355 33.25 -29.56 -28.30
N LYS A 356 33.63 -30.42 -27.34
CA LYS A 356 34.69 -31.42 -27.53
C LYS A 356 34.39 -32.39 -28.68
N LEU A 357 33.13 -32.76 -28.88
CA LEU A 357 32.72 -33.63 -29.98
C LEU A 357 32.79 -32.93 -31.35
N ARG A 358 32.50 -31.62 -31.42
CA ARG A 358 32.64 -30.84 -32.67
C ARG A 358 34.09 -30.71 -33.09
N HIS A 359 34.98 -30.39 -32.15
CA HIS A 359 36.43 -30.26 -32.42
C HIS A 359 37.12 -31.58 -32.79
N LYS A 360 36.47 -32.73 -32.56
CA LYS A 360 36.97 -34.04 -33.01
C LYS A 360 36.51 -34.42 -34.42
N LYS A 361 35.54 -33.68 -34.99
CA LYS A 361 34.96 -33.93 -36.32
C LYS A 361 35.49 -32.98 -37.40
N GLU A 362 36.04 -31.84 -36.99
CA GLU A 362 36.85 -30.92 -37.79
C GLU A 362 38.31 -31.38 -37.75
#